data_AF-A0A370C974-F1
#
_entry.id   AF-A0A370C974-F1
#
_cell.length_a   1.000
_cell.length_b   1.000
_cell.length_c   1.000
_cell.angle_alpha   90.00
_cell.angle_beta   90.00
_cell.angle_gamma   90.00
#
_symmetry.space_group_name_H-M   'P 1'
#
loop_
_entity.id
_entity.type
_entity.pdbx_description
1 polymer ?
#
loop_
_entity_poly.entity_id
_entity_poly.type
_entity_poly.pdbx_seq_one_letter_code
_entity_poly.pdbx_strand_id
1 'polypeptide(L)'
;MSYQQPYGQGPPQGYNQYPPAGQYPPPQGQYGQHQQYPQYPPQGPGPYQQGPGSHQPPQQHGSYPPPMAGHHPQQTQAPYPPQQQHPPQGASPYPPPMSGQHPQQPGPYSSYPPSQQGMGYPHQGPPSQQGYPQGHPAQQGYPNPPQQQYQSFPPGPPGQQPPPMMAPPGAGGPYPSYNPQQGPMPSRPSPGYDPTFLAPGTASNEAEVLRKAMKGFGTDEKALIRVLTSTTDPNRMALIRHTYERMHNRSLTKDLKSETSGSFETILVSLATGPLESDITYLHDAMSGLGTNETGLNDVLLGRSNADLAAIQRAYRDKYHKSLLDDIKGELSGKTERFFEMLLNARRPERGTPFDPRGVETDVRELHRVTAGKVGTDEVAVFGIFMNSSDERLNVLAGEFERMYHVSLEKVIRGEFSGHLEDALVTMLRVARDPVSFHGATLKECFSGSDGVNEKRLIYWTVRLHWNPEYFARVKGTMGGNLRALVKNYVSGGDFEDAMMAVCSH
;
A
#
# COMPACT_ATOMS: atom_id res chain seq x y z
N MET A 1 -68.89 -1.34 3.68
CA MET A 1 -69.49 -2.59 4.14
C MET A 1 -69.32 -3.60 3.00
N SER A 2 -68.32 -4.47 3.02
CA SER A 2 -68.12 -5.63 3.90
C SER A 2 -68.80 -6.88 3.33
N TYR A 3 -68.05 -7.71 2.59
CA TYR A 3 -68.29 -9.15 2.46
C TYR A 3 -66.95 -9.87 2.20
N GLN A 4 -66.78 -11.04 2.82
CA GLN A 4 -65.63 -11.95 2.61
C GLN A 4 -66.01 -13.06 1.64
N GLN A 5 -65.06 -13.54 0.84
CA GLN A 5 -64.98 -14.95 0.42
C GLN A 5 -63.50 -15.38 0.32
N PRO A 6 -63.11 -16.61 0.71
CA PRO A 6 -61.74 -17.12 0.59
C PRO A 6 -61.59 -18.33 -0.38
N TYR A 7 -60.36 -18.87 -0.43
CA TYR A 7 -59.89 -20.19 -0.95
C TYR A 7 -59.10 -20.26 -2.27
N GLY A 8 -57.98 -21.01 -2.17
CA GLY A 8 -57.22 -21.63 -3.28
C GLY A 8 -56.10 -20.78 -3.89
N GLN A 9 -54.92 -21.32 -4.22
CA GLN A 9 -54.24 -22.58 -3.85
C GLN A 9 -52.71 -22.33 -3.84
N GLY A 10 -51.93 -23.18 -3.16
CA GLY A 10 -50.46 -23.12 -3.15
C GLY A 10 -49.81 -24.53 -3.24
N PRO A 11 -48.90 -24.79 -4.21
CA PRO A 11 -48.17 -26.06 -4.39
C PRO A 11 -46.92 -26.19 -3.45
N PRO A 12 -46.16 -27.31 -3.44
CA PRO A 12 -45.61 -27.87 -2.20
C PRO A 12 -44.24 -27.33 -1.72
N GLN A 13 -43.94 -27.60 -0.45
CA GLN A 13 -42.63 -27.38 0.17
C GLN A 13 -41.59 -28.44 -0.25
N GLY A 14 -40.33 -28.00 -0.41
CA GLY A 14 -39.18 -28.88 -0.65
C GLY A 14 -37.88 -28.30 -0.08
N TYR A 15 -37.28 -29.03 0.86
CA TYR A 15 -35.95 -28.89 1.50
C TYR A 15 -34.94 -27.95 0.82
N ASN A 16 -34.34 -27.01 1.54
CA ASN A 16 -33.23 -27.32 2.46
C ASN A 16 -33.06 -26.32 3.61
N GLN A 17 -32.53 -26.79 4.74
CA GLN A 17 -32.16 -25.96 5.91
C GLN A 17 -30.64 -25.90 6.09
N TYR A 18 -30.13 -24.78 6.60
CA TYR A 18 -28.72 -24.64 6.98
C TYR A 18 -28.43 -25.37 8.31
N PRO A 19 -27.31 -26.11 8.44
CA PRO A 19 -26.86 -26.65 9.72
C PRO A 19 -26.20 -25.56 10.58
N PRO A 20 -26.39 -25.55 11.92
CA PRO A 20 -25.71 -24.63 12.84
C PRO A 20 -24.25 -25.03 13.09
N ALA A 21 -23.46 -24.11 13.64
CA ALA A 21 -22.03 -24.28 13.87
C ALA A 21 -21.70 -25.37 14.91
N GLY A 22 -20.83 -26.31 14.53
CA GLY A 22 -20.32 -27.37 15.41
C GLY A 22 -19.14 -26.91 16.27
N GLN A 23 -19.10 -27.38 17.51
CA GLN A 23 -17.98 -27.17 18.44
C GLN A 23 -16.90 -28.24 18.22
N TYR A 24 -15.62 -27.86 18.23
CA TYR A 24 -14.52 -28.82 18.11
C TYR A 24 -14.18 -29.45 19.46
N PRO A 25 -14.14 -30.79 19.58
CA PRO A 25 -13.61 -31.47 20.77
C PRO A 25 -12.06 -31.46 20.79
N PRO A 26 -11.42 -31.50 21.97
CA PRO A 26 -9.97 -31.59 22.07
C PRO A 26 -9.48 -33.02 21.74
N PRO A 27 -8.32 -33.18 21.05
CA PRO A 27 -7.77 -34.48 20.74
C PRO A 27 -7.14 -35.15 21.98
N GLN A 28 -7.47 -36.42 22.21
CA GLN A 28 -6.75 -37.29 23.15
C GLN A 28 -5.44 -37.78 22.53
N GLY A 29 -4.38 -37.91 23.34
CA GLY A 29 -3.02 -38.15 22.84
C GLY A 29 -2.60 -39.62 22.70
N GLN A 30 -1.41 -39.83 22.12
CA GLN A 30 -0.62 -41.07 22.19
C GLN A 30 0.78 -40.78 22.76
N TYR A 31 1.47 -41.84 23.21
CA TYR A 31 2.62 -41.76 24.12
C TYR A 31 4.00 -41.87 23.43
N GLY A 32 5.03 -41.31 24.08
CA GLY A 32 6.45 -41.44 23.75
C GLY A 32 7.08 -40.11 23.31
N GLN A 33 8.27 -39.69 23.76
CA GLN A 33 9.28 -40.30 24.64
C GLN A 33 9.83 -39.26 25.65
N HIS A 34 10.58 -39.69 26.66
CA HIS A 34 11.06 -38.81 27.73
C HIS A 34 12.20 -37.85 27.33
N GLN A 35 12.17 -36.63 27.89
CA GLN A 35 13.36 -35.93 28.38
C GLN A 35 13.01 -35.13 29.65
N GLN A 36 13.96 -34.97 30.58
CA GLN A 36 13.73 -34.49 31.94
C GLN A 36 14.25 -33.06 32.14
N TYR A 37 13.54 -32.27 32.95
CA TYR A 37 14.06 -31.05 33.57
C TYR A 37 13.75 -31.03 35.09
N PRO A 38 14.60 -30.45 35.95
CA PRO A 38 14.46 -30.57 37.40
C PRO A 38 13.31 -29.75 38.00
N GLN A 39 12.63 -30.32 38.99
CA GLN A 39 11.68 -29.64 39.86
C GLN A 39 12.39 -28.81 40.94
N TYR A 40 11.83 -27.64 41.29
CA TYR A 40 12.13 -26.95 42.56
C TYR A 40 11.02 -27.27 43.59
N PRO A 41 11.35 -27.51 44.87
CA PRO A 41 10.38 -27.97 45.85
C PRO A 41 9.50 -26.82 46.42
N PRO A 42 8.19 -27.05 46.64
CA PRO A 42 7.34 -26.13 47.39
C PRO A 42 7.55 -26.27 48.90
N GLN A 43 7.46 -25.16 49.65
CA GLN A 43 7.41 -25.19 51.12
C GLN A 43 5.97 -25.08 51.63
N GLY A 44 5.66 -25.85 52.69
CA GLY A 44 4.35 -25.88 53.36
C GLY A 44 4.20 -24.83 54.48
N PRO A 45 2.99 -24.65 55.04
CA PRO A 45 2.64 -23.50 55.87
C PRO A 45 2.78 -23.69 57.39
N GLY A 46 2.88 -22.58 58.12
CA GLY A 46 2.89 -22.47 59.59
C GLY A 46 2.19 -21.18 60.07
N PRO A 47 1.80 -21.06 61.36
CA PRO A 47 0.38 -20.80 61.64
C PRO A 47 0.01 -19.51 62.43
N TYR A 48 -1.26 -19.12 62.23
CA TYR A 48 -2.20 -18.33 63.08
C TYR A 48 -1.71 -17.47 64.26
N GLN A 49 -2.20 -16.22 64.29
CA GLN A 49 -2.94 -15.69 65.46
C GLN A 49 -4.08 -14.75 65.02
N GLN A 50 -4.90 -14.28 65.96
CA GLN A 50 -6.29 -13.81 65.73
C GLN A 50 -6.46 -12.28 65.76
N GLY A 51 -7.60 -11.77 65.26
CA GLY A 51 -8.00 -10.35 65.28
C GLY A 51 -8.68 -9.91 66.59
N PRO A 52 -9.75 -9.06 66.60
CA PRO A 52 -10.59 -8.61 65.48
C PRO A 52 -10.73 -7.06 65.37
N GLY A 53 -11.45 -6.59 64.34
CA GLY A 53 -11.89 -5.19 64.23
C GLY A 53 -12.72 -4.93 62.97
N SER A 54 -14.02 -4.70 63.11
CA SER A 54 -14.93 -4.30 62.02
C SER A 54 -15.03 -2.78 61.88
N HIS A 55 -15.42 -2.29 60.69
CA HIS A 55 -16.64 -1.49 60.43
C HIS A 55 -16.65 -0.97 58.98
N GLN A 56 -17.84 -0.70 58.43
CA GLN A 56 -18.07 -0.13 57.09
C GLN A 56 -18.37 1.39 57.16
N PRO A 57 -18.32 2.13 56.04
CA PRO A 57 -18.25 3.61 56.05
C PRO A 57 -19.61 4.32 56.09
N PRO A 58 -19.64 5.59 56.55
CA PRO A 58 -20.80 6.48 56.40
C PRO A 58 -20.83 7.20 55.05
N GLN A 59 -22.03 7.52 54.57
CA GLN A 59 -22.28 8.39 53.41
C GLN A 59 -22.61 9.83 53.85
N GLN A 60 -22.27 10.83 53.02
CA GLN A 60 -22.98 12.11 52.81
C GLN A 60 -22.37 12.78 51.56
N HIS A 61 -23.11 13.13 50.49
CA HIS A 61 -24.19 14.11 50.30
C HIS A 61 -23.73 15.57 50.07
N GLY A 62 -24.07 16.11 48.88
CA GLY A 62 -23.94 17.53 48.51
C GLY A 62 -22.57 17.94 47.92
N SER A 63 -22.45 18.95 47.06
CA SER A 63 -23.47 19.76 46.34
C SER A 63 -22.83 20.44 45.11
N TYR A 64 -23.59 20.66 44.03
CA TYR A 64 -23.15 21.53 42.91
C TYR A 64 -23.31 23.03 43.29
N PRO A 65 -22.34 23.90 42.94
CA PRO A 65 -22.56 25.35 42.80
C PRO A 65 -23.01 25.72 41.36
N PRO A 66 -23.75 26.84 41.16
CA PRO A 66 -24.29 27.24 39.87
C PRO A 66 -23.36 28.16 39.05
N PRO A 67 -23.61 28.36 37.74
CA PRO A 67 -22.90 29.35 36.92
C PRO A 67 -23.45 30.78 37.12
N MET A 68 -22.57 31.77 37.00
CA MET A 68 -22.92 33.18 36.75
C MET A 68 -21.96 33.79 35.73
N ALA A 69 -22.41 34.81 35.00
CA ALA A 69 -21.77 35.30 33.79
C ALA A 69 -21.31 36.76 33.87
N GLY A 70 -20.14 37.03 33.25
CA GLY A 70 -19.69 38.36 32.83
C GLY A 70 -19.11 39.26 33.91
N HIS A 71 -17.89 39.77 33.69
CA HIS A 71 -17.66 41.13 33.16
C HIS A 71 -16.19 41.27 32.70
N HIS A 72 -15.91 42.13 31.72
CA HIS A 72 -14.54 42.50 31.31
C HIS A 72 -13.90 43.43 32.35
N PRO A 73 -12.54 43.53 32.38
CA PRO A 73 -11.95 44.72 31.75
C PRO A 73 -10.62 44.51 31.00
N GLN A 74 -10.46 45.32 29.94
CA GLN A 74 -9.26 46.01 29.44
C GLN A 74 -7.92 45.27 29.19
N GLN A 75 -7.39 45.53 27.99
CA GLN A 75 -6.00 45.28 27.59
C GLN A 75 -5.09 46.44 28.05
N THR A 76 -3.81 46.16 28.30
CA THR A 76 -2.75 47.17 28.42
C THR A 76 -1.52 46.77 27.61
N GLN A 77 -1.03 47.68 26.77
CA GLN A 77 0.18 47.49 25.95
C GLN A 77 1.44 47.94 26.70
N ALA A 78 2.59 47.32 26.37
CA ALA A 78 3.93 47.75 26.77
C ALA A 78 4.91 47.54 25.58
N PRO A 79 6.03 48.28 25.49
CA PRO A 79 6.48 48.77 24.16
C PRO A 79 7.81 48.21 23.62
N TYR A 80 8.03 48.44 22.32
CA TYR A 80 9.27 48.16 21.58
C TYR A 80 10.41 49.17 21.87
N PRO A 81 11.70 48.74 21.81
CA PRO A 81 12.86 49.62 21.62
C PRO A 81 13.11 49.94 20.12
N PRO A 82 13.90 50.98 19.78
CA PRO A 82 13.79 51.68 18.49
C PRO A 82 14.81 51.31 17.40
N GLN A 83 14.47 51.65 16.14
CA GLN A 83 15.38 51.72 15.00
C GLN A 83 16.15 53.07 14.97
N GLN A 84 17.34 53.10 14.35
CA GLN A 84 18.06 54.33 13.98
C GLN A 84 18.11 54.52 12.45
N GLN A 85 18.45 55.73 12.00
CA GLN A 85 18.27 56.20 10.62
C GLN A 85 19.61 56.40 9.87
N HIS A 86 19.60 56.21 8.54
CA HIS A 86 20.68 56.62 7.63
C HIS A 86 20.63 58.14 7.35
N PRO A 87 21.73 58.81 6.91
CA PRO A 87 22.08 58.90 5.46
C PRO A 87 23.62 59.16 5.21
N PRO A 88 24.12 59.64 4.04
CA PRO A 88 23.72 59.42 2.62
C PRO A 88 24.89 59.02 1.66
N GLN A 89 24.52 58.43 0.51
CA GLN A 89 25.04 58.61 -0.88
C GLN A 89 26.56 58.55 -1.24
N GLY A 90 26.86 57.80 -2.32
CA GLY A 90 28.06 57.85 -3.16
C GLY A 90 27.82 57.10 -4.49
N ALA A 91 28.45 57.47 -5.61
CA ALA A 91 28.08 57.03 -6.96
C ALA A 91 29.17 56.27 -7.75
N SER A 92 28.75 55.54 -8.79
CA SER A 92 29.56 54.76 -9.76
C SER A 92 30.57 55.61 -10.55
N PRO A 93 31.67 55.03 -11.11
CA PRO A 93 31.58 54.32 -12.41
C PRO A 93 32.59 53.16 -12.69
N TYR A 94 32.40 52.48 -13.83
CA TYR A 94 33.37 51.62 -14.58
C TYR A 94 34.31 52.47 -15.49
N PRO A 95 35.30 51.96 -16.28
CA PRO A 95 35.88 50.60 -16.45
C PRO A 95 37.38 50.62 -15.96
N PRO A 96 38.54 50.36 -16.66
CA PRO A 96 38.95 49.69 -17.94
C PRO A 96 39.93 48.46 -17.74
N PRO A 97 40.56 47.85 -18.80
CA PRO A 97 41.16 46.48 -18.72
C PRO A 97 42.66 46.33 -19.15
N MET A 98 43.26 45.13 -19.02
CA MET A 98 44.11 44.47 -20.06
C MET A 98 44.63 43.03 -19.74
N SER A 99 44.83 42.23 -20.81
CA SER A 99 45.66 41.01 -21.07
C SER A 99 46.23 40.09 -19.95
N GLY A 100 46.43 38.78 -20.17
CA GLY A 100 46.19 37.95 -21.37
C GLY A 100 46.96 36.59 -21.37
N GLN A 101 46.90 35.87 -22.50
CA GLN A 101 47.57 34.59 -22.86
C GLN A 101 46.97 33.23 -22.38
N HIS A 102 46.63 32.40 -23.37
CA HIS A 102 46.54 30.92 -23.31
C HIS A 102 47.85 30.32 -23.84
N PRO A 103 48.16 29.02 -23.58
CA PRO A 103 48.01 28.04 -24.67
C PRO A 103 47.54 26.61 -24.30
N GLN A 104 46.73 26.03 -25.20
CA GLN A 104 46.71 24.62 -25.66
C GLN A 104 46.29 23.46 -24.71
N GLN A 105 45.36 22.63 -25.23
CA GLN A 105 45.22 21.18 -24.93
C GLN A 105 45.39 20.38 -26.25
N PRO A 106 45.83 19.11 -26.20
CA PRO A 106 45.81 18.21 -27.35
C PRO A 106 44.42 17.56 -27.58
N GLY A 107 44.11 17.22 -28.84
CA GLY A 107 42.77 16.84 -29.32
C GLY A 107 42.54 15.37 -29.73
N PRO A 108 41.40 15.06 -30.41
CA PRO A 108 40.80 13.71 -30.47
C PRO A 108 40.83 13.05 -31.87
N TYR A 109 40.05 11.97 -32.04
CA TYR A 109 39.89 11.19 -33.29
C TYR A 109 38.44 11.24 -33.85
N SER A 110 38.33 11.38 -35.18
CA SER A 110 37.30 10.98 -36.18
C SER A 110 35.83 10.62 -35.81
N SER A 111 34.81 10.77 -36.68
CA SER A 111 34.59 11.54 -37.96
C SER A 111 33.19 11.19 -38.55
N TYR A 112 32.50 12.12 -39.24
CA TYR A 112 31.67 12.00 -40.48
C TYR A 112 30.64 13.18 -40.58
N PRO A 113 30.15 13.60 -41.78
CA PRO A 113 29.60 14.96 -42.01
C PRO A 113 28.08 15.06 -42.35
N PRO A 114 27.50 16.28 -42.35
CA PRO A 114 26.14 16.59 -42.82
C PRO A 114 26.09 17.21 -44.24
N SER A 115 24.88 17.35 -44.81
CA SER A 115 24.58 18.06 -46.08
C SER A 115 23.50 19.15 -45.89
N GLN A 116 23.28 20.00 -46.91
CA GLN A 116 22.64 21.33 -46.77
C GLN A 116 21.34 21.55 -47.57
N GLN A 117 20.49 22.43 -47.01
CA GLN A 117 19.61 23.46 -47.64
C GLN A 117 18.52 23.07 -48.68
N GLY A 118 17.37 23.75 -48.57
CA GLY A 118 16.33 23.84 -49.61
C GLY A 118 14.98 24.36 -49.07
N MET A 119 14.49 25.50 -49.56
CA MET A 119 13.21 26.14 -49.16
C MET A 119 12.32 26.39 -50.40
N GLY A 120 10.99 26.18 -50.30
CA GLY A 120 10.05 26.61 -51.35
C GLY A 120 8.62 26.00 -51.31
N TYR A 121 7.62 26.87 -51.33
CA TYR A 121 6.16 26.68 -51.55
C TYR A 121 5.66 27.92 -52.36
N PRO A 122 4.38 28.11 -52.82
CA PRO A 122 3.12 27.37 -52.55
C PRO A 122 2.05 27.22 -53.70
N HIS A 123 0.97 26.48 -53.39
CA HIS A 123 -0.48 26.72 -53.69
C HIS A 123 -1.23 26.45 -55.04
N GLN A 124 -2.56 26.28 -54.87
CA GLN A 124 -3.72 26.12 -55.80
C GLN A 124 -3.89 24.75 -56.52
N GLY A 125 -5.10 24.22 -56.82
CA GLY A 125 -6.50 24.60 -56.52
C GLY A 125 -7.53 23.55 -57.06
N PRO A 126 -8.80 23.47 -56.58
CA PRO A 126 -9.77 22.39 -56.87
C PRO A 126 -10.85 22.75 -57.95
N PRO A 127 -11.65 21.77 -58.45
CA PRO A 127 -13.00 21.44 -57.91
C PRO A 127 -13.25 19.88 -57.88
N SER A 128 -14.43 19.22 -57.84
CA SER A 128 -15.88 19.56 -57.95
C SER A 128 -16.79 18.53 -57.17
N GLN A 129 -17.98 18.13 -57.67
CA GLN A 129 -18.93 17.15 -57.07
C GLN A 129 -19.80 16.42 -58.12
N GLN A 130 -20.34 15.22 -57.76
CA GLN A 130 -21.59 14.50 -58.17
C GLN A 130 -21.35 12.97 -58.17
N GLY A 131 -22.29 12.04 -57.93
CA GLY A 131 -23.72 12.09 -57.53
C GLY A 131 -24.28 10.65 -57.36
N TYR A 132 -25.46 10.47 -56.73
CA TYR A 132 -26.13 9.14 -56.56
C TYR A 132 -27.04 8.76 -57.73
N PRO A 133 -27.29 7.45 -57.98
CA PRO A 133 -28.66 6.93 -57.88
C PRO A 133 -28.79 5.50 -57.28
N GLN A 134 -30.03 5.02 -57.13
CA GLN A 134 -30.40 3.69 -56.60
C GLN A 134 -30.24 2.55 -57.63
N GLY A 135 -30.15 1.30 -57.13
CA GLY A 135 -30.42 0.09 -57.93
C GLY A 135 -30.28 -1.23 -57.14
N HIS A 136 -31.37 -1.99 -56.98
CA HIS A 136 -31.34 -3.44 -56.71
C HIS A 136 -31.43 -4.18 -58.06
N PRO A 137 -30.78 -5.35 -58.25
CA PRO A 137 -31.49 -6.59 -57.90
C PRO A 137 -30.62 -7.83 -57.50
N ALA A 138 -31.31 -8.78 -56.86
CA ALA A 138 -31.12 -10.24 -56.95
C ALA A 138 -29.81 -10.92 -56.45
N GLN A 139 -29.94 -12.22 -56.18
CA GLN A 139 -28.96 -13.11 -55.57
C GLN A 139 -27.92 -13.64 -56.58
N GLN A 140 -26.70 -13.90 -56.10
CA GLN A 140 -25.99 -15.17 -56.37
C GLN A 140 -24.95 -15.47 -55.26
N GLY A 141 -24.60 -16.73 -55.07
CA GLY A 141 -23.84 -17.20 -53.90
C GLY A 141 -22.32 -17.24 -54.09
N TYR A 142 -21.59 -17.13 -52.97
CA TYR A 142 -20.13 -17.33 -52.91
C TYR A 142 -19.79 -18.78 -52.53
N PRO A 143 -18.75 -19.40 -53.15
CA PRO A 143 -18.33 -20.77 -52.85
C PRO A 143 -17.40 -20.86 -51.62
N ASN A 144 -17.40 -22.03 -50.96
CA ASN A 144 -16.50 -22.34 -49.86
C ASN A 144 -15.04 -22.51 -50.32
N PRO A 145 -14.04 -22.14 -49.49
CA PRO A 145 -12.65 -22.51 -49.70
C PRO A 145 -12.43 -24.03 -49.45
N PRO A 146 -11.48 -24.68 -50.15
CA PRO A 146 -11.28 -26.13 -50.08
C PRO A 146 -10.49 -26.59 -48.84
N GLN A 147 -10.83 -27.78 -48.33
CA GLN A 147 -10.04 -28.49 -47.32
C GLN A 147 -8.74 -29.02 -47.94
N GLN A 148 -7.61 -28.91 -47.22
CA GLN A 148 -6.38 -29.61 -47.57
C GLN A 148 -6.25 -30.92 -46.77
N GLN A 149 -5.93 -32.00 -47.46
CA GLN A 149 -5.71 -33.32 -46.86
C GLN A 149 -4.29 -33.41 -46.29
N TYR A 150 -4.14 -33.97 -45.09
CA TYR A 150 -2.83 -34.36 -44.57
C TYR A 150 -2.27 -35.54 -45.39
N GLN A 151 -1.09 -35.38 -45.97
CA GLN A 151 -0.35 -36.50 -46.57
C GLN A 151 0.44 -37.25 -45.50
N SER A 152 0.30 -38.57 -45.47
CA SER A 152 1.02 -39.47 -44.57
C SER A 152 2.40 -39.85 -45.12
N PHE A 153 3.45 -39.64 -44.35
CA PHE A 153 4.81 -40.11 -44.69
C PHE A 153 4.97 -41.63 -44.44
N PRO A 154 5.80 -42.33 -45.24
CA PRO A 154 6.07 -43.77 -45.04
C PRO A 154 7.00 -44.03 -43.84
N PRO A 155 6.93 -45.22 -43.21
CA PRO A 155 7.75 -45.56 -42.05
C PRO A 155 9.21 -45.86 -42.43
N GLY A 156 10.14 -45.33 -41.65
CA GLY A 156 11.57 -45.69 -41.69
C GLY A 156 11.89 -46.98 -40.91
N PRO A 157 13.06 -47.61 -41.14
CA PRO A 157 13.44 -48.85 -40.49
C PRO A 157 13.73 -48.68 -38.98
N PRO A 158 13.48 -49.72 -38.16
CA PRO A 158 13.60 -49.62 -36.71
C PRO A 158 15.06 -49.68 -36.22
N GLY A 159 15.41 -48.81 -35.26
CA GLY A 159 16.49 -49.08 -34.30
C GLY A 159 17.79 -48.30 -34.45
N GLN A 160 17.75 -46.96 -34.38
CA GLN A 160 18.77 -46.19 -33.65
C GLN A 160 18.09 -45.05 -32.87
N GLN A 161 18.46 -44.85 -31.60
CA GLN A 161 18.03 -43.69 -30.81
C GLN A 161 19.07 -42.57 -30.95
N PRO A 162 18.66 -41.30 -31.14
CA PRO A 162 19.58 -40.17 -31.01
C PRO A 162 20.04 -40.04 -29.55
N PRO A 163 21.30 -39.64 -29.28
CA PRO A 163 21.80 -39.50 -27.92
C PRO A 163 21.10 -38.35 -27.17
N PRO A 164 20.82 -38.51 -25.86
CA PRO A 164 20.19 -37.46 -25.07
C PRO A 164 21.14 -36.27 -24.88
N MET A 165 20.64 -35.05 -25.14
CA MET A 165 21.35 -33.83 -24.77
C MET A 165 21.39 -33.71 -23.25
N MET A 166 22.58 -33.62 -22.67
CA MET A 166 22.75 -33.37 -21.24
C MET A 166 22.29 -31.95 -20.89
N ALA A 167 21.23 -31.85 -20.09
CA ALA A 167 20.86 -30.59 -19.43
C ALA A 167 21.91 -30.19 -18.39
N PRO A 168 22.13 -28.88 -18.15
CA PRO A 168 23.09 -28.42 -17.14
C PRO A 168 22.66 -28.86 -15.72
N PRO A 169 23.60 -29.32 -14.86
CA PRO A 169 23.28 -29.83 -13.54
C PRO A 169 22.87 -28.68 -12.59
N GLY A 170 21.65 -28.75 -12.05
CA GLY A 170 21.17 -27.83 -11.01
C GLY A 170 19.65 -27.80 -10.80
N ALA A 171 18.86 -27.96 -11.85
CA ALA A 171 17.39 -27.90 -11.79
C ALA A 171 16.77 -29.24 -11.34
N GLY A 172 17.09 -29.67 -10.11
CA GLY A 172 16.74 -30.99 -9.54
C GLY A 172 15.73 -30.98 -8.38
N GLY A 173 15.03 -29.88 -8.14
CA GLY A 173 13.94 -29.83 -7.15
C GLY A 173 12.64 -30.38 -7.72
N PRO A 174 11.86 -31.21 -7.00
CA PRO A 174 10.55 -31.66 -7.47
C PRO A 174 9.60 -30.46 -7.54
N TYR A 175 9.06 -30.17 -8.73
CA TYR A 175 7.93 -29.27 -8.87
C TYR A 175 6.76 -29.79 -8.01
N PRO A 176 6.16 -28.99 -7.13
CA PRO A 176 5.07 -29.44 -6.29
C PRO A 176 3.88 -29.84 -7.18
N SER A 177 3.48 -31.12 -7.10
CA SER A 177 2.30 -31.61 -7.80
C SER A 177 1.08 -30.86 -7.26
N TYR A 178 0.42 -30.08 -8.12
CA TYR A 178 -0.77 -29.33 -7.76
C TYR A 178 -1.92 -30.30 -7.48
N ASN A 179 -2.17 -30.58 -6.20
CA ASN A 179 -3.28 -31.41 -5.77
C ASN A 179 -4.58 -30.58 -5.78
N PRO A 180 -5.53 -30.81 -6.70
CA PRO A 180 -6.74 -29.99 -6.82
C PRO A 180 -7.73 -30.16 -5.65
N GLN A 181 -7.49 -31.08 -4.71
CA GLN A 181 -8.24 -31.15 -3.45
C GLN A 181 -7.71 -30.20 -2.36
N GLN A 182 -6.52 -29.63 -2.53
CA GLN A 182 -6.06 -28.53 -1.68
C GLN A 182 -6.50 -27.22 -2.35
N GLY A 183 -7.45 -26.52 -1.72
CA GLY A 183 -7.77 -25.14 -2.09
C GLY A 183 -6.53 -24.24 -1.95
N PRO A 184 -6.53 -23.05 -2.58
CA PRO A 184 -5.39 -22.13 -2.53
C PRO A 184 -4.98 -21.91 -1.07
N MET A 185 -3.73 -22.23 -0.74
CA MET A 185 -3.25 -22.06 0.63
C MET A 185 -3.35 -20.58 1.03
N PRO A 186 -3.81 -20.27 2.25
CA PRO A 186 -3.92 -18.89 2.70
C PRO A 186 -2.55 -18.22 2.64
N SER A 187 -2.54 -16.92 2.33
CA SER A 187 -1.33 -16.11 2.43
C SER A 187 -0.72 -16.24 3.83
N ARG A 188 0.62 -16.20 3.90
CA ARG A 188 1.32 -15.92 5.16
C ARG A 188 1.43 -14.41 5.31
N PRO A 189 1.40 -13.86 6.54
CA PRO A 189 1.71 -12.46 6.75
C PRO A 189 3.07 -12.11 6.15
N SER A 190 3.18 -10.91 5.57
CA SER A 190 4.42 -10.38 5.04
C SER A 190 5.48 -10.23 6.16
N PRO A 191 6.79 -10.17 5.82
CA PRO A 191 7.84 -9.90 6.80
C PRO A 191 7.54 -8.67 7.67
N GLY A 192 7.63 -8.82 9.01
CA GLY A 192 7.24 -7.78 9.96
C GLY A 192 5.74 -7.64 10.26
N TYR A 193 4.85 -8.47 9.69
CA TYR A 193 3.42 -8.54 10.04
C TYR A 193 3.10 -9.66 11.06
N ASP A 194 4.06 -10.53 11.36
CA ASP A 194 4.06 -11.33 12.58
C ASP A 194 4.97 -10.66 13.63
N PRO A 195 4.42 -10.04 14.70
CA PRO A 195 5.21 -9.37 15.72
C PRO A 195 5.98 -10.35 16.64
N THR A 196 5.74 -11.66 16.53
CA THR A 196 6.47 -12.70 17.27
C THR A 196 7.70 -13.21 16.53
N PHE A 197 7.81 -12.95 15.22
CA PHE A 197 8.91 -13.41 14.39
C PHE A 197 10.08 -12.43 14.42
N LEU A 198 11.23 -12.89 14.92
CA LEU A 198 12.48 -12.13 14.98
C LEU A 198 13.54 -12.74 14.05
N ALA A 199 14.42 -11.90 13.51
CA ALA A 199 15.62 -12.39 12.83
C ALA A 199 16.52 -13.20 13.79
N PRO A 200 17.30 -14.18 13.28
CA PRO A 200 18.22 -14.95 14.12
C PRO A 200 19.44 -14.12 14.56
N GLY A 201 20.00 -14.48 15.72
CA GLY A 201 21.21 -13.86 16.29
C GLY A 201 20.89 -12.86 17.40
N THR A 202 21.74 -11.84 17.54
CA THR A 202 21.62 -10.76 18.53
C THR A 202 21.94 -9.41 17.89
N ALA A 203 21.21 -8.36 18.26
CA ALA A 203 21.39 -7.01 17.74
C ALA A 203 22.02 -6.04 18.77
N SER A 204 22.93 -6.55 19.60
CA SER A 204 23.47 -5.83 20.76
C SER A 204 24.35 -4.63 20.39
N ASN A 205 25.02 -4.68 19.23
CA ASN A 205 25.84 -3.58 18.75
C ASN A 205 24.96 -2.42 18.29
N GLU A 206 23.90 -2.72 17.54
CA GLU A 206 22.90 -1.75 17.09
C GLU A 206 22.17 -1.13 18.28
N ALA A 207 21.77 -1.96 19.26
CA ALA A 207 21.14 -1.50 20.50
C ALA A 207 22.03 -0.51 21.27
N GLU A 208 23.30 -0.86 21.52
CA GLU A 208 24.24 0.02 22.24
C GLU A 208 24.57 1.30 21.44
N VAL A 209 24.70 1.21 20.11
CA VAL A 209 24.90 2.41 19.25
C VAL A 209 23.70 3.34 19.32
N LEU A 210 22.48 2.83 19.19
CA LEU A 210 21.25 3.61 19.34
C LEU A 210 21.13 4.18 20.76
N ARG A 211 21.48 3.41 21.80
CA ARG A 211 21.42 3.88 23.19
C ARG A 211 22.41 4.98 23.42
N LYS A 212 23.65 4.85 22.94
CA LYS A 212 24.70 5.87 23.03
C LYS A 212 24.32 7.15 22.29
N ALA A 213 23.72 7.03 21.09
CA ALA A 213 23.24 8.16 20.30
C ALA A 213 22.14 8.98 20.99
N MET A 214 21.46 8.41 21.98
CA MET A 214 20.40 9.02 22.80
C MET A 214 20.82 9.18 24.27
N LYS A 215 22.11 9.34 24.57
CA LYS A 215 22.63 9.37 25.95
C LYS A 215 23.55 10.55 26.22
N GLY A 216 23.00 11.57 26.86
CA GLY A 216 23.77 12.64 27.49
C GLY A 216 23.12 13.99 27.27
N PHE A 217 23.88 14.91 26.67
CA PHE A 217 23.40 16.20 26.22
C PHE A 217 23.56 16.26 24.69
N GLY A 218 22.43 16.42 23.99
CA GLY A 218 22.36 16.30 22.53
C GLY A 218 22.26 14.85 22.05
N THR A 219 21.90 14.71 20.77
CA THR A 219 21.67 13.45 20.06
C THR A 219 22.84 13.20 19.08
N ASP A 220 23.04 11.95 18.64
CA ASP A 220 23.87 11.62 17.47
C ASP A 220 22.94 11.18 16.33
N GLU A 221 22.35 12.18 15.66
CA GLU A 221 21.37 12.01 14.58
C GLU A 221 21.94 11.12 13.46
N LYS A 222 23.25 11.26 13.19
CA LYS A 222 23.97 10.49 12.16
C LYS A 222 24.18 9.03 12.56
N ALA A 223 24.25 8.71 13.85
CA ALA A 223 24.18 7.33 14.32
C ALA A 223 22.76 6.75 14.25
N LEU A 224 21.74 7.54 14.60
CA LEU A 224 20.34 7.10 14.48
C LEU A 224 19.96 6.79 13.03
N ILE A 225 20.20 7.75 12.11
CA ILE A 225 19.98 7.58 10.66
C ILE A 225 20.72 6.33 10.18
N ARG A 226 22.04 6.25 10.39
CA ARG A 226 22.87 5.14 9.89
C ARG A 226 22.36 3.76 10.31
N VAL A 227 21.91 3.57 11.56
CA VAL A 227 21.41 2.27 12.03
C VAL A 227 20.00 1.98 11.52
N LEU A 228 19.11 2.97 11.57
CA LEU A 228 17.70 2.78 11.21
C LEU A 228 17.48 2.65 9.70
N THR A 229 18.16 3.45 8.87
CA THR A 229 18.01 3.36 7.41
C THR A 229 18.78 2.20 6.78
N SER A 230 19.84 1.68 7.41
CA SER A 230 20.53 0.48 6.89
C SER A 230 19.86 -0.85 7.28
N THR A 231 18.90 -0.81 8.21
CA THR A 231 18.13 -1.99 8.62
C THR A 231 16.94 -2.20 7.67
N THR A 232 17.16 -2.90 6.56
CA THR A 232 16.13 -3.18 5.53
C THR A 232 15.29 -4.43 5.79
N ASP A 233 15.75 -5.36 6.64
CA ASP A 233 14.94 -6.50 7.09
C ASP A 233 14.05 -6.09 8.29
N PRO A 234 12.72 -6.13 8.19
CA PRO A 234 11.82 -5.76 9.28
C PRO A 234 11.93 -6.70 10.49
N ASN A 235 12.35 -7.96 10.29
CA ASN A 235 12.52 -8.92 11.38
C ASN A 235 13.84 -8.66 12.16
N ARG A 236 14.86 -8.12 11.49
CA ARG A 236 16.06 -7.56 12.12
C ARG A 236 15.75 -6.26 12.86
N MET A 237 14.87 -5.41 12.32
CA MET A 237 14.40 -4.23 13.05
C MET A 237 13.63 -4.61 14.33
N ALA A 238 12.79 -5.65 14.27
CA ALA A 238 12.14 -6.23 15.45
C ALA A 238 13.15 -6.81 16.46
N LEU A 239 14.18 -7.52 16.00
CA LEU A 239 15.28 -8.00 16.86
C LEU A 239 16.03 -6.83 17.53
N ILE A 240 16.27 -5.73 16.82
CA ILE A 240 16.91 -4.51 17.36
C ILE A 240 16.04 -3.90 18.46
N ARG A 241 14.72 -3.70 18.24
CA ARG A 241 13.79 -3.21 19.28
C ARG A 241 13.85 -4.07 20.55
N HIS A 242 13.65 -5.38 20.40
CA HIS A 242 13.61 -6.33 21.50
C HIS A 242 14.97 -6.42 22.24
N THR A 243 16.08 -6.32 21.52
CA THR A 243 17.43 -6.31 22.13
C THR A 243 17.68 -5.02 22.91
N TYR A 244 17.28 -3.87 22.39
CA TYR A 244 17.35 -2.57 23.06
C TYR A 244 16.54 -2.57 24.37
N GLU A 245 15.29 -3.04 24.31
CA GLU A 245 14.42 -3.14 25.48
C GLU A 245 15.01 -4.06 26.55
N ARG A 246 15.54 -5.22 26.16
CA ARG A 246 16.22 -6.14 27.09
C ARG A 246 17.54 -5.62 27.67
N MET A 247 18.33 -4.87 26.91
CA MET A 247 19.64 -4.38 27.36
C MET A 247 19.54 -3.12 28.23
N HIS A 248 18.52 -2.28 28.01
CA HIS A 248 18.46 -0.96 28.61
C HIS A 248 17.22 -0.72 29.49
N ASN A 249 16.25 -1.64 29.49
CA ASN A 249 14.95 -1.49 30.16
C ASN A 249 14.20 -0.20 29.75
N ARG A 250 14.34 0.18 28.48
CA ARG A 250 13.74 1.36 27.83
C ARG A 250 13.26 0.99 26.44
N SER A 251 12.18 1.60 25.97
CA SER A 251 11.65 1.32 24.63
C SER A 251 12.28 2.25 23.60
N LEU A 252 12.90 1.66 22.56
CA LEU A 252 13.60 2.39 21.49
C LEU A 252 12.72 3.48 20.87
N THR A 253 11.43 3.20 20.65
CA THR A 253 10.49 4.14 20.02
C THR A 253 10.09 5.28 20.95
N LYS A 254 10.12 5.07 22.28
CA LYS A 254 9.88 6.15 23.26
C LYS A 254 11.10 7.05 23.41
N ASP A 255 12.31 6.48 23.37
CA ASP A 255 13.56 7.24 23.43
C ASP A 255 13.75 8.08 22.15
N LEU A 256 13.47 7.53 20.96
CA LEU A 256 13.46 8.32 19.71
C LEU A 256 12.50 9.51 19.78
N LYS A 257 11.34 9.35 20.43
CA LYS A 257 10.35 10.42 20.64
C LYS A 257 10.69 11.43 21.74
N SER A 258 11.72 11.19 22.57
CA SER A 258 12.23 12.19 23.51
C SER A 258 13.44 12.95 22.97
N GLU A 259 14.26 12.30 22.14
CA GLU A 259 15.50 12.89 21.62
C GLU A 259 15.39 13.51 20.20
N THR A 260 14.24 13.42 19.54
CA THR A 260 13.99 13.99 18.20
C THR A 260 12.60 14.64 18.10
N SER A 261 12.28 15.35 17.00
CA SER A 261 10.95 15.95 16.79
C SER A 261 10.56 16.04 15.30
N GLY A 262 9.27 16.26 15.05
CA GLY A 262 8.74 16.63 13.73
C GLY A 262 8.88 15.54 12.65
N SER A 263 9.14 15.93 11.40
CA SER A 263 9.28 15.00 10.28
C SER A 263 10.50 14.06 10.44
N PHE A 264 11.54 14.52 11.16
CA PHE A 264 12.70 13.69 11.53
C PHE A 264 12.35 12.60 12.56
N GLU A 265 11.63 12.94 13.63
CA GLU A 265 11.04 11.95 14.55
C GLU A 265 10.16 10.96 13.77
N THR A 266 9.29 11.48 12.91
CA THR A 266 8.29 10.69 12.18
C THR A 266 8.93 9.61 11.32
N ILE A 267 9.99 9.92 10.56
CA ILE A 267 10.69 8.90 9.77
C ILE A 267 11.48 7.91 10.66
N LEU A 268 12.22 8.38 11.68
CA LEU A 268 13.01 7.48 12.51
C LEU A 268 12.14 6.54 13.36
N VAL A 269 11.00 7.02 13.85
CA VAL A 269 10.02 6.18 14.56
C VAL A 269 9.34 5.20 13.59
N SER A 270 8.96 5.62 12.38
CA SER A 270 8.35 4.71 11.39
C SER A 270 9.31 3.60 10.95
N LEU A 271 10.61 3.91 10.80
CA LEU A 271 11.65 2.89 10.61
C LEU A 271 11.76 1.99 11.84
N ALA A 272 11.96 2.56 13.03
CA ALA A 272 12.18 1.79 14.26
C ALA A 272 11.00 0.89 14.64
N THR A 273 9.76 1.27 14.33
CA THR A 273 8.53 0.51 14.60
C THR A 273 8.30 -0.66 13.64
N GLY A 274 8.76 -0.56 12.39
CA GLY A 274 8.55 -1.61 11.38
C GLY A 274 7.16 -1.54 10.72
N PRO A 275 6.91 -2.36 9.68
CA PRO A 275 5.85 -2.12 8.72
C PRO A 275 4.43 -2.19 9.30
N LEU A 276 4.09 -3.20 10.11
CA LEU A 276 2.76 -3.35 10.71
C LEU A 276 2.40 -2.21 11.68
N GLU A 277 3.33 -1.82 12.54
CA GLU A 277 3.13 -0.75 13.53
C GLU A 277 3.11 0.64 12.85
N SER A 278 3.88 0.82 11.78
CA SER A 278 3.82 2.01 10.91
C SER A 278 2.50 2.10 10.14
N ASP A 279 1.99 0.99 9.58
CA ASP A 279 0.70 0.92 8.88
C ASP A 279 -0.46 1.35 9.79
N ILE A 280 -0.57 0.76 10.99
CA ILE A 280 -1.68 1.08 11.91
C ILE A 280 -1.56 2.48 12.52
N THR A 281 -0.35 3.05 12.60
CA THR A 281 -0.15 4.44 13.01
C THR A 281 -0.61 5.40 11.91
N TYR A 282 -0.20 5.18 10.66
CA TYR A 282 -0.63 6.01 9.53
C TYR A 282 -2.13 5.89 9.24
N LEU A 283 -2.75 4.71 9.44
CA LEU A 283 -4.21 4.55 9.43
C LEU A 283 -4.90 5.40 10.49
N HIS A 284 -4.45 5.32 11.74
CA HIS A 284 -5.04 6.06 12.85
C HIS A 284 -4.90 7.57 12.64
N ASP A 285 -3.72 8.04 12.23
CA ASP A 285 -3.45 9.45 11.97
C ASP A 285 -4.23 10.00 10.75
N ALA A 286 -4.58 9.13 9.78
CA ALA A 286 -5.45 9.46 8.66
C ALA A 286 -6.95 9.51 9.02
N MET A 287 -7.36 8.97 10.17
CA MET A 287 -8.73 8.99 10.72
C MET A 287 -8.87 9.91 11.95
N SER A 288 -7.79 10.53 12.43
CA SER A 288 -7.80 11.42 13.60
C SER A 288 -7.78 12.91 13.23
N GLY A 289 -8.08 13.24 11.97
CA GLY A 289 -7.98 14.59 11.40
C GLY A 289 -9.26 15.40 11.49
N LEU A 290 -9.16 16.71 11.19
CA LEU A 290 -10.35 17.49 10.82
C LEU A 290 -10.69 17.20 9.36
N GLY A 291 -11.50 16.18 9.16
CA GLY A 291 -11.72 15.54 7.87
C GLY A 291 -10.79 14.34 7.68
N THR A 292 -11.36 13.25 7.18
CA THR A 292 -10.67 12.01 6.86
C THR A 292 -9.60 12.24 5.80
N ASN A 293 -8.53 11.44 5.84
CA ASN A 293 -7.63 11.26 4.72
C ASN A 293 -7.82 9.85 4.15
N GLU A 294 -8.83 9.67 3.31
CA GLU A 294 -9.11 8.40 2.63
C GLU A 294 -7.98 7.97 1.70
N THR A 295 -7.14 8.91 1.26
CA THR A 295 -5.88 8.58 0.57
C THR A 295 -4.99 7.74 1.47
N GLY A 296 -4.97 7.99 2.78
CA GLY A 296 -4.29 7.16 3.79
C GLY A 296 -4.91 5.77 3.95
N LEU A 297 -6.24 5.66 3.90
CA LEU A 297 -6.93 4.36 3.90
C LEU A 297 -6.60 3.54 2.64
N ASN A 298 -6.64 4.18 1.46
CA ASN A 298 -6.25 3.58 0.19
C ASN A 298 -4.75 3.19 0.18
N ASP A 299 -3.89 4.10 0.65
CA ASP A 299 -2.44 3.92 0.78
C ASP A 299 -2.07 2.70 1.63
N VAL A 300 -2.85 2.37 2.68
CA VAL A 300 -2.55 1.22 3.56
C VAL A 300 -3.29 -0.04 3.15
N LEU A 301 -4.60 0.01 2.88
CA LEU A 301 -5.43 -1.19 2.80
C LEU A 301 -5.46 -1.82 1.40
N LEU A 302 -5.26 -1.03 0.33
CA LEU A 302 -5.25 -1.56 -1.03
C LEU A 302 -3.92 -2.26 -1.35
N GLY A 303 -4.02 -3.34 -2.15
CA GLY A 303 -2.87 -4.18 -2.53
C GLY A 303 -2.30 -5.06 -1.40
N ARG A 304 -3.00 -5.19 -0.26
CA ARG A 304 -2.61 -6.09 0.84
C ARG A 304 -3.10 -7.52 0.61
N SER A 305 -2.37 -8.50 1.14
CA SER A 305 -2.85 -9.88 1.24
C SER A 305 -3.94 -10.00 2.33
N ASN A 306 -4.72 -11.08 2.31
CA ASN A 306 -5.72 -11.29 3.35
C ASN A 306 -5.07 -11.48 4.74
N ALA A 307 -3.89 -12.11 4.80
CA ALA A 307 -3.13 -12.26 6.04
C ALA A 307 -2.61 -10.92 6.57
N ASP A 308 -2.15 -10.01 5.70
CA ASP A 308 -1.72 -8.66 6.10
C ASP A 308 -2.92 -7.83 6.59
N LEU A 309 -4.07 -7.90 5.92
CA LEU A 309 -5.31 -7.24 6.37
C LEU A 309 -5.79 -7.77 7.73
N ALA A 310 -5.64 -9.08 8.00
CA ALA A 310 -5.95 -9.68 9.29
C ALA A 310 -4.96 -9.24 10.38
N ALA A 311 -3.66 -9.15 10.07
CA ALA A 311 -2.63 -8.65 10.98
C ALA A 311 -2.85 -7.16 11.32
N ILE A 312 -3.13 -6.32 10.32
CA ILE A 312 -3.47 -4.89 10.47
C ILE A 312 -4.70 -4.73 11.38
N GLN A 313 -5.81 -5.39 11.07
CA GLN A 313 -7.04 -5.29 11.89
C GLN A 313 -6.84 -5.76 13.33
N ARG A 314 -6.03 -6.81 13.54
CA ARG A 314 -5.66 -7.27 14.88
C ARG A 314 -4.84 -6.22 15.61
N ALA A 315 -3.69 -5.83 15.06
CA ALA A 315 -2.76 -4.94 15.74
C ALA A 315 -3.37 -3.56 16.01
N TYR A 316 -4.17 -3.05 15.08
CA TYR A 316 -4.94 -1.81 15.26
C TYR A 316 -5.84 -1.88 16.50
N ARG A 317 -6.68 -2.91 16.61
CA ARG A 317 -7.57 -3.10 17.77
C ARG A 317 -6.80 -3.38 19.06
N ASP A 318 -5.75 -4.19 18.99
CA ASP A 318 -4.94 -4.53 20.16
C ASP A 318 -4.19 -3.28 20.70
N LYS A 319 -3.87 -2.28 19.85
CA LYS A 319 -3.23 -1.00 20.18
C LYS A 319 -4.20 0.13 20.59
N TYR A 320 -5.26 0.35 19.82
CA TYR A 320 -6.19 1.50 20.01
C TYR A 320 -7.48 1.14 20.75
N HIS A 321 -7.69 -0.14 21.07
CA HIS A 321 -8.83 -0.67 21.84
C HIS A 321 -10.22 -0.47 21.17
N LYS A 322 -10.25 -0.04 19.91
CA LYS A 322 -11.40 0.05 19.01
C LYS A 322 -11.10 -0.70 17.71
N SER A 323 -12.10 -1.28 17.03
CA SER A 323 -11.81 -2.00 15.78
C SER A 323 -11.63 -1.02 14.61
N LEU A 324 -10.74 -1.35 13.68
CA LEU A 324 -10.48 -0.56 12.48
C LEU A 324 -11.76 -0.30 11.65
N LEU A 325 -12.72 -1.24 11.67
CA LEU A 325 -14.01 -1.05 11.00
C LEU A 325 -14.90 -0.03 11.74
N ASP A 326 -14.86 0.01 13.07
CA ASP A 326 -15.64 0.98 13.88
C ASP A 326 -15.06 2.40 13.82
N ASP A 327 -13.76 2.54 13.52
CA ASP A 327 -13.14 3.83 13.19
C ASP A 327 -13.50 4.27 11.77
N ILE A 328 -13.36 3.39 10.78
CA ILE A 328 -13.77 3.67 9.40
C ILE A 328 -15.27 4.02 9.29
N LYS A 329 -16.14 3.42 10.11
CA LYS A 329 -17.58 3.75 10.19
C LYS A 329 -17.90 5.02 11.01
N GLY A 330 -16.92 5.59 11.71
CA GLY A 330 -17.03 6.93 12.29
C GLY A 330 -16.74 8.02 11.25
N GLU A 331 -15.70 7.78 10.43
CA GLU A 331 -15.18 8.75 9.46
C GLU A 331 -15.85 8.70 8.09
N LEU A 332 -16.30 7.52 7.64
CA LEU A 332 -16.92 7.32 6.33
C LEU A 332 -18.40 6.98 6.43
N SER A 333 -19.13 7.24 5.34
CA SER A 333 -20.54 6.87 5.22
C SER A 333 -20.88 6.28 3.84
N GLY A 334 -21.90 5.44 3.80
CA GLY A 334 -22.56 5.02 2.56
C GLY A 334 -21.67 4.15 1.66
N LYS A 335 -21.43 4.58 0.41
CA LYS A 335 -20.79 3.73 -0.62
C LYS A 335 -19.31 3.47 -0.31
N THR A 336 -18.58 4.48 0.17
CA THR A 336 -17.16 4.35 0.54
C THR A 336 -16.99 3.54 1.82
N GLU A 337 -17.84 3.76 2.83
CA GLU A 337 -17.91 2.91 4.03
C GLU A 337 -18.13 1.43 3.67
N ARG A 338 -19.12 1.16 2.80
CA ARG A 338 -19.45 -0.19 2.35
C ARG A 338 -18.33 -0.86 1.54
N PHE A 339 -17.59 -0.08 0.75
CA PHE A 339 -16.40 -0.57 0.04
C PHE A 339 -15.32 -1.05 1.02
N PHE A 340 -14.98 -0.26 2.05
CA PHE A 340 -13.99 -0.65 3.05
C PHE A 340 -14.48 -1.79 3.96
N GLU A 341 -15.76 -1.84 4.30
CA GLU A 341 -16.37 -3.00 4.99
C GLU A 341 -16.21 -4.29 4.16
N MET A 342 -16.43 -4.23 2.84
CA MET A 342 -16.21 -5.38 1.95
C MET A 342 -14.71 -5.75 1.82
N LEU A 343 -13.80 -4.77 1.78
CA LEU A 343 -12.36 -5.00 1.76
C LEU A 343 -11.84 -5.69 3.03
N LEU A 344 -12.23 -5.18 4.21
CA LEU A 344 -11.76 -5.68 5.50
C LEU A 344 -12.25 -7.09 5.86
N ASN A 345 -13.24 -7.63 5.14
CA ASN A 345 -13.60 -9.04 5.23
C ASN A 345 -12.44 -9.99 4.85
N ALA A 346 -11.41 -9.51 4.13
CA ALA A 346 -10.18 -10.23 3.81
C ALA A 346 -10.43 -11.60 3.16
N ARG A 347 -11.17 -11.60 2.03
CA ARG A 347 -11.53 -12.79 1.24
C ARG A 347 -11.17 -12.68 -0.25
N ARG A 348 -10.30 -11.73 -0.61
CA ARG A 348 -9.90 -11.53 -2.01
C ARG A 348 -9.12 -12.75 -2.49
N PRO A 349 -9.36 -13.32 -3.69
CA PRO A 349 -8.57 -14.44 -4.18
C PRO A 349 -7.08 -14.12 -4.17
N GLU A 350 -6.30 -15.00 -3.53
CA GLU A 350 -4.87 -14.78 -3.31
C GLU A 350 -4.11 -14.69 -4.63
N ARG A 351 -2.94 -14.03 -4.58
CA ARG A 351 -2.10 -13.84 -5.76
C ARG A 351 -1.72 -15.18 -6.40
N GLY A 352 -1.88 -15.29 -7.72
CA GLY A 352 -1.64 -16.54 -8.46
C GLY A 352 -2.71 -17.62 -8.31
N THR A 353 -3.84 -17.35 -7.64
CA THR A 353 -5.02 -18.25 -7.65
C THR A 353 -5.51 -18.45 -9.09
N PRO A 354 -5.63 -19.69 -9.60
CA PRO A 354 -6.17 -19.96 -10.93
C PRO A 354 -7.62 -19.50 -11.09
N PHE A 355 -7.98 -18.98 -12.27
CA PHE A 355 -9.34 -18.53 -12.60
C PHE A 355 -9.76 -18.98 -14.01
N ASP A 356 -11.07 -19.17 -14.21
CA ASP A 356 -11.64 -19.57 -15.50
C ASP A 356 -11.83 -18.34 -16.42
N PRO A 357 -11.25 -18.31 -17.64
CA PRO A 357 -11.46 -17.23 -18.60
C PRO A 357 -12.93 -16.95 -18.94
N ARG A 358 -13.82 -17.96 -18.86
CA ARG A 358 -15.27 -17.78 -19.08
C ARG A 358 -15.93 -17.01 -17.94
N GLY A 359 -15.38 -17.11 -16.73
CA GLY A 359 -15.77 -16.28 -15.60
C GLY A 359 -15.46 -14.81 -15.87
N VAL A 360 -14.25 -14.52 -16.37
CA VAL A 360 -13.86 -13.15 -16.76
C VAL A 360 -14.80 -12.58 -17.83
N GLU A 361 -15.12 -13.33 -18.88
CA GLU A 361 -16.03 -12.86 -19.93
C GLU A 361 -17.48 -12.66 -19.43
N THR A 362 -17.86 -13.30 -18.32
CA THR A 362 -19.13 -13.04 -17.61
C THR A 362 -19.05 -11.76 -16.80
N ASP A 363 -18.00 -11.60 -15.97
CA ASP A 363 -17.77 -10.40 -15.15
C ASP A 363 -17.66 -9.13 -15.99
N VAL A 364 -17.00 -9.19 -17.15
CA VAL A 364 -16.83 -8.03 -18.06
C VAL A 364 -18.16 -7.59 -18.66
N ARG A 365 -19.05 -8.54 -19.00
CA ARG A 365 -20.43 -8.21 -19.43
C ARG A 365 -21.25 -7.63 -18.29
N GLU A 366 -21.12 -8.17 -17.09
CA GLU A 366 -21.84 -7.68 -15.92
C GLU A 366 -21.37 -6.27 -15.53
N LEU A 367 -20.06 -6.00 -15.50
CA LEU A 367 -19.51 -4.66 -15.30
C LEU A 367 -20.12 -3.66 -16.29
N HIS A 368 -20.07 -3.94 -17.59
CA HIS A 368 -20.68 -3.06 -18.58
C HIS A 368 -22.19 -2.91 -18.36
N ARG A 369 -22.91 -3.97 -17.97
CA ARG A 369 -24.34 -3.89 -17.66
C ARG A 369 -24.63 -2.97 -16.47
N VAL A 370 -23.81 -3.00 -15.42
CA VAL A 370 -24.01 -2.19 -14.22
C VAL A 370 -23.45 -0.77 -14.33
N THR A 371 -22.43 -0.53 -15.17
CA THR A 371 -21.86 0.81 -15.42
C THR A 371 -22.52 1.57 -16.58
N ALA A 372 -23.27 0.90 -17.46
CA ALA A 372 -24.01 1.57 -18.55
C ALA A 372 -25.48 1.89 -18.16
N GLY A 373 -25.78 1.93 -16.86
CA GLY A 373 -27.12 2.12 -16.32
C GLY A 373 -27.63 3.55 -16.51
N LYS A 374 -28.84 3.71 -17.04
CA LYS A 374 -29.48 5.05 -17.19
C LYS A 374 -29.92 5.69 -15.87
N VAL A 375 -29.84 4.97 -14.74
CA VAL A 375 -30.29 5.41 -13.41
C VAL A 375 -29.33 4.88 -12.35
N GLY A 376 -28.11 5.42 -12.35
CA GLY A 376 -27.03 5.05 -11.43
C GLY A 376 -26.33 3.72 -11.77
N THR A 377 -25.13 3.56 -11.23
CA THR A 377 -24.35 2.32 -11.28
C THR A 377 -24.72 1.42 -10.10
N ASP A 378 -24.75 0.09 -10.28
CA ASP A 378 -24.83 -0.86 -9.16
C ASP A 378 -23.44 -1.03 -8.53
N GLU A 379 -23.12 -0.17 -7.55
CA GLU A 379 -21.79 -0.16 -6.96
C GLU A 379 -21.46 -1.45 -6.21
N VAL A 380 -22.46 -2.12 -5.62
CA VAL A 380 -22.24 -3.38 -4.88
C VAL A 380 -21.86 -4.51 -5.84
N ALA A 381 -22.43 -4.55 -7.05
CA ALA A 381 -21.99 -5.46 -8.10
C ALA A 381 -20.54 -5.16 -8.56
N VAL A 382 -20.19 -3.90 -8.77
CA VAL A 382 -18.81 -3.50 -9.13
C VAL A 382 -17.81 -3.90 -8.04
N PHE A 383 -18.11 -3.59 -6.77
CA PHE A 383 -17.27 -3.99 -5.63
C PHE A 383 -17.16 -5.51 -5.54
N GLY A 384 -18.26 -6.23 -5.76
CA GLY A 384 -18.28 -7.69 -5.78
C GLY A 384 -17.31 -8.27 -6.80
N ILE A 385 -17.28 -7.74 -8.02
CA ILE A 385 -16.39 -8.21 -9.09
C ILE A 385 -14.91 -7.87 -8.78
N PHE A 386 -14.63 -6.66 -8.29
CA PHE A 386 -13.28 -6.23 -7.94
C PHE A 386 -12.71 -7.00 -6.73
N MET A 387 -13.49 -7.19 -5.67
CA MET A 387 -13.07 -7.89 -4.46
C MET A 387 -12.98 -9.41 -4.65
N ASN A 388 -13.71 -9.99 -5.61
CA ASN A 388 -13.57 -11.41 -5.99
C ASN A 388 -12.57 -11.62 -7.15
N SER A 389 -11.69 -10.65 -7.42
CA SER A 389 -10.62 -10.76 -8.42
C SER A 389 -9.25 -10.54 -7.82
N SER A 390 -8.35 -11.52 -7.96
CA SER A 390 -6.90 -11.34 -7.74
C SER A 390 -6.34 -10.28 -8.70
N ASP A 391 -5.13 -9.79 -8.46
CA ASP A 391 -4.48 -8.82 -9.35
C ASP A 391 -4.32 -9.38 -10.77
N GLU A 392 -3.93 -10.65 -10.90
CA GLU A 392 -3.86 -11.32 -12.19
C GLU A 392 -5.23 -11.41 -12.90
N ARG A 393 -6.33 -11.72 -12.18
CA ARG A 393 -7.68 -11.75 -12.77
C ARG A 393 -8.17 -10.36 -13.15
N LEU A 394 -7.96 -9.37 -12.30
CA LEU A 394 -8.44 -8.00 -12.50
C LEU A 394 -7.74 -7.31 -13.69
N ASN A 395 -6.46 -7.59 -13.91
CA ASN A 395 -5.72 -7.12 -15.09
C ASN A 395 -6.25 -7.72 -16.40
N VAL A 396 -6.49 -9.04 -16.44
CA VAL A 396 -7.07 -9.71 -17.62
C VAL A 396 -8.50 -9.21 -17.88
N LEU A 397 -9.30 -9.05 -16.82
CA LEU A 397 -10.65 -8.48 -16.88
C LEU A 397 -10.66 -7.06 -17.45
N ALA A 398 -9.73 -6.19 -17.03
CA ALA A 398 -9.64 -4.83 -17.57
C ALA A 398 -9.26 -4.81 -19.06
N GLY A 399 -8.34 -5.69 -19.49
CA GLY A 399 -7.96 -5.84 -20.90
C GLY A 399 -9.10 -6.38 -21.77
N GLU A 400 -9.82 -7.39 -21.29
CA GLU A 400 -10.98 -7.96 -22.00
C GLU A 400 -12.16 -6.98 -22.10
N PHE A 401 -12.36 -6.13 -21.08
CA PHE A 401 -13.32 -5.02 -21.13
C PHE A 401 -12.97 -4.03 -22.24
N GLU A 402 -11.71 -3.58 -22.31
CA GLU A 402 -11.25 -2.66 -23.35
C GLU A 402 -11.32 -3.29 -24.75
N ARG A 403 -11.01 -4.60 -24.87
CA ARG A 403 -11.12 -5.36 -26.11
C ARG A 403 -12.56 -5.46 -26.63
N MET A 404 -13.55 -5.64 -25.74
CA MET A 404 -14.96 -5.84 -26.13
C MET A 404 -15.77 -4.55 -26.29
N TYR A 405 -15.43 -3.48 -25.55
CA TYR A 405 -16.20 -2.23 -25.57
C TYR A 405 -15.45 -1.03 -26.16
N HIS A 406 -14.19 -1.20 -26.57
CA HIS A 406 -13.33 -0.17 -27.17
C HIS A 406 -13.16 1.10 -26.30
N VAL A 407 -13.31 0.93 -24.99
CA VAL A 407 -13.07 1.94 -23.95
C VAL A 407 -12.45 1.25 -22.74
N SER A 408 -11.40 1.83 -22.17
CA SER A 408 -10.72 1.23 -21.02
C SER A 408 -11.61 1.22 -19.78
N LEU A 409 -11.54 0.15 -18.98
CA LEU A 409 -12.31 0.04 -17.73
C LEU A 409 -11.96 1.19 -16.77
N GLU A 410 -10.70 1.64 -16.74
CA GLU A 410 -10.31 2.82 -15.94
C GLU A 410 -11.13 4.05 -16.34
N LYS A 411 -11.32 4.32 -17.64
CA LYS A 411 -12.10 5.47 -18.12
C LYS A 411 -13.59 5.35 -17.80
N VAL A 412 -14.14 4.13 -17.75
CA VAL A 412 -15.55 3.92 -17.33
C VAL A 412 -15.72 4.14 -15.83
N ILE A 413 -14.80 3.62 -14.99
CA ILE A 413 -14.83 3.87 -13.55
C ILE A 413 -14.73 5.38 -13.26
N ARG A 414 -13.88 6.13 -13.97
CA ARG A 414 -13.78 7.60 -13.87
C ARG A 414 -14.96 8.39 -14.46
N GLY A 415 -15.95 7.71 -15.05
CA GLY A 415 -17.21 8.31 -15.50
C GLY A 415 -18.35 8.08 -14.51
N GLU A 416 -18.41 6.88 -13.91
CA GLU A 416 -19.49 6.45 -13.02
C GLU A 416 -19.24 6.72 -11.52
N PHE A 417 -17.97 6.79 -11.12
CA PHE A 417 -17.55 7.03 -9.74
C PHE A 417 -16.83 8.38 -9.63
N SER A 418 -16.81 8.94 -8.41
CA SER A 418 -16.04 10.16 -8.11
C SER A 418 -15.38 10.10 -6.74
N GLY A 419 -14.30 10.87 -6.57
CA GLY A 419 -13.58 11.02 -5.30
C GLY A 419 -12.98 9.70 -4.80
N HIS A 420 -12.96 9.51 -3.48
CA HIS A 420 -12.22 8.41 -2.82
C HIS A 420 -12.56 7.00 -3.33
N LEU A 421 -13.79 6.81 -3.85
CA LEU A 421 -14.23 5.54 -4.41
C LEU A 421 -13.78 5.34 -5.87
N GLU A 422 -13.73 6.41 -6.67
CA GLU A 422 -13.04 6.42 -7.97
C GLU A 422 -11.56 6.10 -7.76
N ASP A 423 -10.90 6.80 -6.84
CA ASP A 423 -9.48 6.61 -6.53
C ASP A 423 -9.17 5.19 -6.02
N ALA A 424 -10.05 4.61 -5.20
CA ALA A 424 -9.87 3.24 -4.71
C ALA A 424 -9.97 2.20 -5.84
N LEU A 425 -11.02 2.27 -6.66
CA LEU A 425 -11.24 1.35 -7.78
C LEU A 425 -10.16 1.52 -8.86
N VAL A 426 -9.77 2.75 -9.19
CA VAL A 426 -8.69 3.02 -10.14
C VAL A 426 -7.33 2.60 -9.57
N THR A 427 -7.10 2.75 -8.27
CA THR A 427 -5.90 2.19 -7.60
C THR A 427 -5.84 0.67 -7.77
N MET A 428 -6.95 -0.06 -7.55
CA MET A 428 -6.99 -1.51 -7.76
C MET A 428 -6.65 -1.89 -9.22
N LEU A 429 -7.20 -1.18 -10.22
CA LEU A 429 -6.87 -1.42 -11.63
C LEU A 429 -5.40 -1.14 -11.96
N ARG A 430 -4.84 -0.04 -11.44
CA ARG A 430 -3.45 0.37 -11.71
C ARG A 430 -2.44 -0.55 -11.02
N VAL A 431 -2.69 -0.94 -9.77
CA VAL A 431 -1.90 -1.93 -9.02
C VAL A 431 -1.95 -3.30 -9.71
N ALA A 432 -3.10 -3.74 -10.20
CA ALA A 432 -3.23 -5.00 -10.93
C ALA A 432 -2.46 -5.01 -12.27
N ARG A 433 -2.41 -3.87 -12.98
CA ARG A 433 -1.72 -3.75 -14.28
C ARG A 433 -0.20 -3.58 -14.15
N ASP A 434 0.25 -2.62 -13.36
CA ASP A 434 1.68 -2.38 -13.07
C ASP A 434 1.84 -1.70 -11.70
N PRO A 435 2.10 -2.46 -10.62
CA PRO A 435 2.24 -1.91 -9.28
C PRO A 435 3.57 -1.16 -9.10
N VAL A 436 4.55 -1.36 -9.98
CA VAL A 436 5.86 -0.70 -9.87
C VAL A 436 5.76 0.72 -10.41
N SER A 437 5.17 0.89 -11.60
CA SER A 437 4.88 2.22 -12.15
C SER A 437 3.83 2.96 -11.35
N PHE A 438 2.84 2.26 -10.77
CA PHE A 438 1.86 2.88 -9.86
C PHE A 438 2.55 3.48 -8.62
N HIS A 439 3.31 2.69 -7.84
CA HIS A 439 3.99 3.23 -6.65
C HIS A 439 5.04 4.31 -6.99
N GLY A 440 5.65 4.26 -8.18
CA GLY A 440 6.54 5.31 -8.66
C GLY A 440 5.82 6.62 -9.01
N ALA A 441 4.56 6.54 -9.47
CA ALA A 441 3.68 7.70 -9.60
C ALA A 441 3.23 8.23 -8.23
N THR A 442 2.84 7.35 -7.30
CA THR A 442 2.42 7.73 -5.95
C THR A 442 3.54 8.48 -5.19
N LEU A 443 4.80 8.05 -5.31
CA LEU A 443 5.93 8.79 -4.76
C LEU A 443 6.14 10.18 -5.43
N LYS A 444 5.87 10.34 -6.74
CA LYS A 444 5.93 11.65 -7.41
C LYS A 444 4.83 12.60 -6.92
N GLU A 445 3.61 12.08 -6.77
CA GLU A 445 2.46 12.85 -6.28
C GLU A 445 2.75 13.48 -4.90
N CYS A 446 3.52 12.80 -4.04
CA CYS A 446 3.92 13.33 -2.74
C CYS A 446 4.74 14.62 -2.80
N PHE A 447 5.44 14.90 -3.90
CA PHE A 447 6.18 16.15 -4.15
C PHE A 447 5.36 17.22 -4.90
N SER A 448 4.13 16.90 -5.30
CA SER A 448 3.35 17.65 -6.30
C SER A 448 2.05 18.25 -5.75
N GLY A 449 1.94 18.42 -4.43
CA GLY A 449 0.74 18.96 -3.78
C GLY A 449 0.57 20.47 -3.99
N SER A 450 -0.68 20.93 -3.89
CA SER A 450 -1.05 22.36 -3.89
C SER A 450 -0.29 23.17 -2.83
N ASP A 451 -0.08 22.55 -1.68
CA ASP A 451 0.51 23.13 -0.48
C ASP A 451 2.00 22.72 -0.31
N GLY A 452 2.60 22.18 -1.37
CA GLY A 452 3.98 21.69 -1.39
C GLY A 452 4.08 20.17 -1.19
N VAL A 453 5.11 19.73 -0.45
CA VAL A 453 5.38 18.31 -0.20
C VAL A 453 4.44 17.78 0.88
N ASN A 454 3.73 16.69 0.58
CA ASN A 454 3.02 15.94 1.61
C ASN A 454 4.04 15.06 2.37
N GLU A 455 4.78 15.66 3.30
CA GLU A 455 5.86 14.99 4.04
C GLU A 455 5.38 13.72 4.75
N LYS A 456 4.16 13.71 5.32
CA LYS A 456 3.58 12.51 5.96
C LYS A 456 3.41 11.34 4.96
N ARG A 457 2.79 11.60 3.80
CA ARG A 457 2.58 10.59 2.76
C ARG A 457 3.91 10.13 2.14
N LEU A 458 4.85 11.06 1.96
CA LEU A 458 6.21 10.79 1.49
C LEU A 458 6.95 9.84 2.45
N ILE A 459 6.98 10.16 3.75
CA ILE A 459 7.60 9.30 4.78
C ILE A 459 6.95 7.92 4.77
N TYR A 460 5.61 7.83 4.81
CA TYR A 460 4.91 6.55 4.80
C TYR A 460 5.31 5.70 3.58
N TRP A 461 5.25 6.24 2.37
CA TRP A 461 5.59 5.46 1.17
C TRP A 461 7.07 5.11 1.07
N THR A 462 7.97 6.02 1.44
CA THR A 462 9.42 5.74 1.47
C THR A 462 9.76 4.66 2.51
N VAL A 463 9.16 4.68 3.71
CA VAL A 463 9.34 3.64 4.73
C VAL A 463 8.63 2.33 4.36
N ARG A 464 7.45 2.36 3.73
CA ARG A 464 6.77 1.15 3.25
C ARG A 464 7.63 0.39 2.24
N LEU A 465 8.28 1.12 1.32
CA LEU A 465 9.11 0.55 0.26
C LEU A 465 10.50 0.12 0.76
N HIS A 466 11.06 0.80 1.76
CA HIS A 466 12.34 0.47 2.43
C HIS A 466 12.47 -1.00 2.84
N TRP A 467 11.38 -1.62 3.32
CA TRP A 467 11.34 -3.03 3.73
C TRP A 467 11.47 -4.05 2.58
N ASN A 468 11.56 -3.60 1.33
CA ASN A 468 11.90 -4.44 0.17
C ASN A 468 12.79 -3.66 -0.81
N PRO A 469 14.13 -3.64 -0.60
CA PRO A 469 15.06 -2.85 -1.42
C PRO A 469 15.03 -3.18 -2.91
N GLU A 470 14.90 -4.46 -3.29
CA GLU A 470 14.80 -4.87 -4.70
C GLU A 470 13.55 -4.28 -5.37
N TYR A 471 12.42 -4.30 -4.67
CA TYR A 471 11.19 -3.68 -5.15
C TYR A 471 11.29 -2.16 -5.19
N PHE A 472 11.89 -1.54 -4.16
CA PHE A 472 12.07 -0.09 -4.09
C PHE A 472 13.02 0.43 -5.18
N ALA A 473 14.09 -0.31 -5.49
CA ALA A 473 14.98 0.00 -6.62
C ALA A 473 14.23 0.01 -7.96
N ARG A 474 13.33 -0.96 -8.20
CA ARG A 474 12.45 -1.00 -9.38
C ARG A 474 11.48 0.18 -9.40
N VAL A 475 10.85 0.50 -8.27
CA VAL A 475 9.95 1.66 -8.13
C VAL A 475 10.67 2.97 -8.43
N LYS A 476 11.87 3.19 -7.87
CA LYS A 476 12.73 4.35 -8.16
C LYS A 476 13.07 4.43 -9.65
N GLY A 477 13.27 3.29 -10.34
CA GLY A 477 13.47 3.24 -11.79
C GLY A 477 12.33 3.83 -12.62
N THR A 478 11.07 3.62 -12.21
CA THR A 478 9.90 4.19 -12.93
C THR A 478 9.69 5.69 -12.69
N MET A 479 10.44 6.30 -11.77
CA MET A 479 10.32 7.72 -11.49
C MET A 479 10.90 8.61 -12.62
N GLY A 480 11.67 8.07 -13.57
CA GLY A 480 12.18 8.85 -14.72
C GLY A 480 13.08 10.03 -14.34
N GLY A 481 13.60 9.99 -13.12
CA GLY A 481 14.34 11.05 -12.44
C GLY A 481 14.78 10.52 -11.07
N ASN A 482 15.83 11.09 -10.50
CA ASN A 482 16.41 10.57 -9.26
C ASN A 482 15.56 10.98 -8.04
N LEU A 483 15.00 10.01 -7.31
CA LEU A 483 14.26 10.27 -6.06
C LEU A 483 15.08 11.09 -5.05
N ARG A 484 16.40 10.88 -4.99
CA ARG A 484 17.29 11.69 -4.14
C ARG A 484 17.40 13.15 -4.60
N ALA A 485 17.23 13.42 -5.89
CA ALA A 485 17.15 14.79 -6.40
C ALA A 485 15.79 15.43 -6.11
N LEU A 486 14.70 14.66 -6.13
CA LEU A 486 13.39 15.15 -5.67
C LEU A 486 13.43 15.50 -4.18
N VAL A 487 13.95 14.60 -3.33
CA VAL A 487 14.20 14.89 -1.91
C VAL A 487 15.06 16.15 -1.77
N LYS A 488 16.21 16.23 -2.45
CA LYS A 488 17.12 17.38 -2.30
C LYS A 488 16.55 18.73 -2.77
N ASN A 489 15.59 18.73 -3.70
CA ASN A 489 14.99 19.95 -4.24
C ASN A 489 13.75 20.42 -3.49
N TYR A 490 13.06 19.53 -2.76
CA TYR A 490 11.72 19.80 -2.23
C TYR A 490 11.56 19.52 -0.73
N VAL A 491 12.40 18.67 -0.12
CA VAL A 491 12.37 18.41 1.33
C VAL A 491 13.18 19.47 2.08
N SER A 492 12.72 19.85 3.27
CA SER A 492 13.41 20.80 4.13
C SER A 492 14.77 20.23 4.63
N GLY A 493 15.84 21.00 4.41
CA GLY A 493 17.21 20.58 4.70
C GLY A 493 17.50 20.40 6.19
N GLY A 494 18.41 19.46 6.52
CA GLY A 494 18.76 19.05 7.88
C GLY A 494 18.63 17.54 8.04
N ASP A 495 18.53 17.06 9.28
CA ASP A 495 18.55 15.62 9.59
C ASP A 495 17.35 14.85 9.00
N PHE A 496 16.23 15.53 8.73
CA PHE A 496 15.11 14.95 7.97
C PHE A 496 15.47 14.70 6.50
N GLU A 497 16.15 15.64 5.84
CA GLU A 497 16.66 15.45 4.48
C GLU A 497 17.72 14.33 4.45
N ASP A 498 18.67 14.34 5.38
CA ASP A 498 19.70 13.29 5.47
C ASP A 498 19.07 11.90 5.72
N ALA A 499 18.04 11.79 6.56
CA ALA A 499 17.30 10.55 6.77
C ALA A 499 16.57 10.07 5.50
N MET A 500 15.82 10.96 4.84
CA MET A 500 15.14 10.65 3.57
C MET A 500 16.13 10.25 2.48
N MET A 501 17.25 10.98 2.36
CA MET A 501 18.33 10.71 1.41
C MET A 501 19.00 9.37 1.67
N ALA A 502 19.19 8.99 2.93
CA ALA A 502 19.75 7.70 3.31
C ALA A 502 18.80 6.54 2.94
N VAL A 503 17.51 6.58 3.33
CA VAL A 503 16.53 5.55 2.91
C VAL A 503 16.44 5.44 1.39
N CYS A 504 16.47 6.56 0.67
CA CYS A 504 16.41 6.57 -0.79
C CYS A 504 17.69 6.05 -1.48
N SER A 505 18.79 5.85 -0.75
CA SER A 505 20.09 5.38 -1.29
C SER A 505 20.26 3.85 -1.35
N HIS A 506 19.39 3.08 -0.69
CA HIS A 506 19.48 1.62 -0.60
C HIS A 506 18.81 0.89 -1.78
#